data_AF-A0A836SFR6-F1
#
_entry.id   AF-A0A836SFR6-F1
#
_cell.length_a   1.000
_cell.length_b   1.000
_cell.length_c   1.000
_cell.angle_alpha   90.00
_cell.angle_beta   90.00
_cell.angle_gamma   90.00
#
_symmetry.space_group_name_H-M   'P 1'
#
loop_
_entity.id
_entity.type
_entity.pdbx_description
1 polymer ?
#
loop_
_entity_poly.entity_id
_entity_poly.type
_entity_poly.pdbx_seq_one_letter_code
_entity_poly.pdbx_strand_id
1 'polypeptide(L)'
;MTTTLILFSLILLLLLRVPVAFSLGGLGLFLLIIKGFTLTMVPMALFSAMDSFLLLAVPLFLLMSNILLKGGIGRDLFRAVQSWVGHWPGGLGVATIISCAI
;
A
#
# COMPACT_ATOMS: atom_id res chain seq x y z
N MET A 1 -25.98 -20.52 0.86
CA MET A 1 -25.68 -21.36 2.03
C MET A 1 -24.21 -21.32 2.40
N THR A 2 -23.29 -21.63 1.48
CA THR A 2 -21.84 -21.55 1.75
C THR A 2 -21.33 -20.11 1.91
N THR A 3 -21.74 -19.18 1.05
CA THR A 3 -21.36 -17.76 1.11
C THR A 3 -21.78 -17.07 2.41
N THR A 4 -22.99 -17.35 2.88
CA THR A 4 -23.53 -16.85 4.15
C THR A 4 -22.75 -17.38 5.36
N LEU A 5 -22.34 -18.64 5.33
CA LEU A 5 -21.51 -19.26 6.38
C LEU A 5 -20.11 -18.64 6.45
N ILE A 6 -19.51 -18.34 5.30
CA ILE A 6 -18.20 -17.69 5.20
C ILE A 6 -18.27 -16.27 5.78
N LEU A 7 -19.26 -15.49 5.36
CA LEU A 7 -19.44 -14.11 5.85
C LEU A 7 -19.68 -14.08 7.36
N PHE A 8 -20.55 -14.95 7.87
CA PHE A 8 -20.84 -15.02 9.30
C PHE A 8 -19.61 -15.43 10.11
N SER A 9 -18.86 -16.44 9.65
CA SER A 9 -17.62 -16.87 10.30
C SER A 9 -16.56 -15.77 10.26
N LEU A 10 -16.39 -15.08 9.14
CA LEU A 10 -15.42 -13.98 9.01
C LEU A 10 -15.74 -12.86 10.01
N ILE A 11 -17.01 -12.43 10.06
CA ILE A 11 -17.46 -11.41 11.01
C ILE A 11 -17.16 -11.86 12.45
N LEU A 12 -17.44 -13.11 12.80
CA LEU A 12 -17.22 -13.64 14.14
C LEU A 12 -15.72 -13.64 14.51
N LEU A 13 -14.84 -14.06 13.60
CA LEU A 13 -13.39 -14.05 13.83
C LEU A 13 -12.83 -12.63 13.99
N LEU A 14 -13.35 -11.67 13.21
CA LEU A 14 -12.95 -10.27 13.33
C LEU A 14 -13.44 -9.65 14.65
N LEU A 15 -14.64 -10.01 15.13
CA LEU A 15 -15.13 -9.61 16.45
C LEU A 15 -14.26 -10.15 17.59
N LEU A 16 -13.71 -11.35 17.42
CA LEU A 16 -12.72 -11.94 18.35
C LEU A 16 -11.34 -11.27 18.29
N ARG A 17 -11.18 -10.18 17.52
CA ARG A 17 -9.91 -9.46 17.31
C ARG A 17 -8.80 -10.33 16.71
N VAL A 18 -9.14 -11.41 16.02
CA VAL A 18 -8.16 -12.20 15.27
C VAL A 18 -7.64 -11.32 14.13
N PRO A 19 -6.32 -11.24 13.91
CA PRO A 19 -5.78 -10.47 12.79
C PRO A 19 -6.38 -10.93 11.46
N VAL A 20 -6.70 -9.97 10.60
CA VAL A 20 -7.43 -10.20 9.33
C VAL A 20 -6.76 -11.27 8.47
N ALA A 21 -5.43 -11.28 8.43
CA ALA A 21 -4.65 -12.25 7.65
C ALA A 21 -4.91 -13.71 8.07
N PHE A 22 -4.96 -13.99 9.37
CA PHE A 22 -5.24 -15.35 9.87
C PHE A 22 -6.69 -15.74 9.67
N SER A 23 -7.60 -14.78 9.79
CA SER A 23 -9.04 -15.02 9.59
C SER A 23 -9.35 -15.40 8.13
N LEU A 24 -8.84 -14.62 7.17
CA LEU A 24 -9.02 -14.87 5.74
C LEU A 24 -8.27 -16.13 5.29
N GLY A 25 -7.01 -16.30 5.72
CA GLY A 25 -6.20 -17.46 5.37
C GLY A 25 -6.79 -18.78 5.91
N GLY A 26 -7.19 -18.79 7.18
CA GLY A 26 -7.79 -19.97 7.83
C GLY A 26 -9.12 -20.36 7.21
N LEU A 27 -10.00 -19.39 6.92
CA LEU A 27 -11.26 -19.65 6.23
C LEU A 27 -11.05 -20.15 4.80
N GLY A 28 -10.10 -19.56 4.07
CA GLY A 28 -9.72 -20.00 2.72
C GLY A 28 -9.22 -21.45 2.70
N LEU A 29 -8.33 -21.81 3.63
CA LEU A 29 -7.82 -23.17 3.78
C LEU A 29 -8.94 -24.18 4.10
N PHE A 30 -9.81 -23.84 5.04
CA PHE A 30 -10.94 -24.68 5.43
C PHE A 30 -11.90 -24.95 4.26
N LEU A 31 -12.17 -23.94 3.43
CA LEU A 31 -13.02 -24.09 2.25
C LEU A 31 -12.38 -24.97 1.17
N LEU A 32 -11.07 -24.86 0.94
CA LEU A 32 -10.36 -25.70 -0.03
C LEU A 32 -10.46 -27.19 0.35
N ILE A 33 -10.34 -27.50 1.64
CA ILE A 33 -10.47 -28.87 2.16
C ILE A 33 -11.90 -29.38 1.97
N ILE A 34 -12.92 -28.60 2.37
CA ILE A 34 -14.34 -29.02 2.26
C ILE A 34 -14.77 -29.22 0.80
N LYS A 35 -14.27 -28.38 -0.12
CA LYS A 35 -14.60 -28.44 -1.54
C LYS A 35 -13.75 -29.48 -2.31
N GLY A 36 -12.78 -30.13 -1.67
CA GLY A 36 -11.92 -31.15 -2.29
C GLY A 36 -10.90 -30.58 -3.29
N PHE A 37 -10.57 -29.29 -3.20
CA PHE A 37 -9.55 -28.67 -4.04
C PHE A 37 -8.14 -29.06 -3.57
N THR A 38 -7.19 -29.12 -4.51
CA THR A 38 -5.80 -29.45 -4.19
C THR A 38 -5.14 -28.36 -3.36
N LEU A 39 -4.46 -28.75 -2.27
CA LEU A 39 -3.72 -27.83 -1.38
C LEU A 39 -2.57 -27.08 -2.09
N THR A 40 -2.14 -27.53 -3.28
CA THR A 40 -1.14 -26.84 -4.10
C THR A 40 -1.60 -25.46 -4.59
N MET A 41 -2.91 -25.17 -4.58
CA MET A 41 -3.43 -23.83 -4.89
C MET A 41 -3.00 -22.78 -3.87
N VAL A 42 -2.73 -23.18 -2.62
CA VAL A 42 -2.32 -22.27 -1.55
C VAL A 42 -0.96 -21.63 -1.83
N PRO A 43 0.14 -22.39 -2.05
CA PRO A 43 1.43 -21.80 -2.39
C PRO A 43 1.42 -21.06 -3.72
N MET A 44 0.62 -21.48 -4.71
CA MET A 44 0.45 -20.73 -5.96
C MET A 44 -0.19 -19.35 -5.74
N ALA A 45 -1.27 -19.27 -4.96
CA ALA A 45 -1.93 -18.02 -4.63
C ALA A 45 -1.02 -17.09 -3.81
N LEU A 46 -0.25 -17.65 -2.87
CA LEU A 46 0.75 -16.88 -2.11
C LEU A 46 1.86 -16.33 -3.02
N PHE A 47 2.38 -17.14 -3.94
CA PHE A 47 3.39 -16.69 -4.88
C PHE A 47 2.87 -15.57 -5.80
N SER A 48 1.66 -15.72 -6.32
CA SER A 48 1.01 -14.68 -7.12
C SER A 48 0.76 -13.38 -6.34
N ALA A 49 0.48 -13.46 -5.03
CA ALA A 49 0.31 -12.28 -4.20
C ALA A 49 1.66 -11.56 -3.92
N MET A 50 2.76 -12.31 -3.84
CA MET A 50 4.11 -11.77 -3.69
C MET A 50 4.63 -11.16 -5.00
N ASP A 51 4.23 -11.68 -6.15
CA ASP A 51 4.50 -11.13 -7.48
C ASP A 51 3.58 -9.94 -7.80
N SER A 52 3.39 -9.03 -6.85
CA SER A 52 2.60 -7.84 -7.03
C SER A 52 3.49 -6.63 -7.26
N PHE A 53 3.22 -5.91 -8.34
CA PHE A 53 3.91 -4.67 -8.69
C PHE A 53 3.91 -3.66 -7.53
N LEU A 54 2.88 -3.68 -6.67
CA LEU A 54 2.81 -2.82 -5.48
C LEU A 54 3.96 -3.09 -4.49
N LEU A 55 4.31 -4.37 -4.27
CA LEU A 55 5.39 -4.73 -3.35
C LEU A 55 6.76 -4.29 -3.88
N LEU A 56 6.93 -4.18 -5.20
CA LEU A 56 8.13 -3.61 -5.82
C LEU A 56 8.10 -2.07 -5.81
N ALA A 57 6.94 -1.48 -6.02
CA ALA A 57 6.76 -0.03 -6.06
C ALA A 57 7.12 0.64 -4.73
N VAL A 58 6.77 0.04 -3.59
CA VAL A 58 7.04 0.62 -2.26
C VAL A 58 8.55 0.81 -1.99
N PRO A 59 9.42 -0.22 -2.12
CA PRO A 59 10.86 -0.06 -1.98
C PRO A 59 11.47 0.90 -2.99
N LEU A 60 11.02 0.86 -4.25
CA LEU A 60 11.53 1.75 -5.29
C LEU A 60 11.15 3.21 -5.02
N PHE A 61 9.95 3.48 -4.53
CA PHE A 61 9.52 4.81 -4.12
C PHE A 61 10.32 5.30 -2.91
N LEU A 62 10.59 4.44 -1.93
CA LEU A 62 11.46 4.76 -0.79
C LEU A 62 12.90 5.04 -1.24
N LEU A 63 13.43 4.26 -2.17
CA LEU A 63 14.76 4.47 -2.74
C LEU A 63 14.83 5.81 -3.47
N MET A 64 13.86 6.10 -4.34
CA MET A 64 13.73 7.38 -5.03
C MET A 64 13.65 8.54 -4.03
N SER A 65 12.77 8.45 -3.02
CA SER A 65 12.65 9.47 -1.97
C SER A 65 13.99 9.72 -1.26
N ASN A 66 14.76 8.67 -0.96
CA ASN A 66 16.06 8.80 -0.32
C ASN A 66 17.11 9.45 -1.26
N ILE A 67 17.06 9.12 -2.55
CA ILE A 67 17.90 9.75 -3.57
C ILE A 67 17.58 11.25 -3.68
N LEU A 68 16.29 11.63 -3.73
CA LEU A 68 15.88 13.05 -3.77
C LEU A 68 16.33 13.81 -2.52
N LEU A 69 16.21 13.20 -1.34
CA LEU A 69 16.63 13.80 -0.07
C LEU A 69 18.14 13.99 0.01
N LYS A 70 18.94 12.96 -0.34
CA LYS A 70 20.41 13.04 -0.30
C LYS A 70 20.99 13.88 -1.42
N GLY A 71 20.38 13.86 -2.60
CA GLY A 71 20.80 14.64 -3.76
C GLY A 71 20.50 16.13 -3.66
N GLY A 72 19.77 16.57 -2.62
CA GLY A 72 19.43 17.99 -2.45
C GLY A 72 18.40 18.52 -3.44
N ILE A 73 17.86 17.67 -4.32
CA ILE A 73 16.95 18.04 -5.41
C ILE A 73 15.72 18.78 -4.87
N GLY A 74 15.18 18.37 -3.73
CA GLY A 74 14.04 19.06 -3.11
C GLY A 74 14.34 20.51 -2.71
N ARG A 75 15.58 20.82 -2.30
CA ARG A 75 16.00 22.19 -1.97
C ARG A 75 16.16 23.03 -3.23
N ASP A 76 16.73 22.45 -4.28
CA ASP A 76 16.94 23.15 -5.54
C ASP A 76 15.61 23.42 -6.26
N LEU A 77 14.68 22.45 -6.23
CA LEU A 77 13.32 22.61 -6.73
C LEU A 77 12.58 23.72 -5.98
N PHE A 78 12.63 23.71 -4.65
CA PHE A 78 12.00 24.75 -3.83
C PHE A 78 12.57 26.15 -4.15
N ARG A 79 13.89 26.28 -4.29
CA ARG A 79 14.53 27.55 -4.69
C ARG A 79 14.10 28.00 -6.08
N ALA A 80 13.97 27.08 -7.03
CA ALA A 80 13.49 27.40 -8.38
C ALA A 80 12.06 27.95 -8.34
N VAL A 81 11.13 27.26 -7.66
CA VAL A 81 9.75 27.72 -7.49
C VAL A 81 9.68 29.04 -6.74
N GLN A 82 10.51 29.20 -5.69
CA GLN A 82 10.59 30.44 -4.93
C GLN A 82 11.10 31.62 -5.76
N SER A 83 12.00 31.41 -6.72
CA SER A 83 12.44 32.47 -7.63
C SER A 83 11.34 32.93 -8.59
N TRP A 84 10.41 32.04 -8.96
CA TRP A 84 9.27 32.38 -9.81
C TRP A 84 8.18 33.14 -9.05
N VAL A 85 7.83 32.69 -7.85
CA VAL A 85 6.63 33.16 -7.14
C VAL A 85 6.95 34.03 -5.91
N GLY A 86 8.22 34.13 -5.53
CA GLY A 86 8.68 34.87 -4.35
C GLY A 86 8.41 36.37 -4.38
N HIS A 87 8.20 36.95 -5.57
CA HIS A 87 7.90 38.38 -5.75
C HIS A 87 6.47 38.78 -5.30
N TRP A 88 5.59 37.81 -5.06
CA TRP A 88 4.20 38.06 -4.67
C TRP A 88 4.09 38.18 -3.13
N PRO A 89 3.18 39.01 -2.60
CA PRO A 89 2.96 39.09 -1.15
C PRO A 89 2.49 37.72 -0.63
N GLY A 90 3.23 37.15 0.32
CA GLY A 90 3.03 35.77 0.78
C GLY A 90 3.77 34.69 -0.04
N GLY A 91 4.71 35.09 -0.91
CA GLY A 91 5.39 34.22 -1.88
C GLY A 91 6.08 32.98 -1.30
N LEU A 92 6.51 33.00 -0.03
CA LEU A 92 6.99 31.80 0.68
C LEU A 92 5.91 30.72 0.83
N GLY A 93 4.69 31.12 1.21
CA GLY A 93 3.56 30.19 1.35
C GLY A 93 3.11 29.66 -0.01
N VAL A 94 3.00 30.54 -1.00
CA VAL A 94 2.63 30.15 -2.37
C VAL A 94 3.67 29.22 -2.98
N ALA A 95 4.97 29.50 -2.80
CA ALA A 95 6.05 28.63 -3.25
C ALA A 95 6.02 27.25 -2.57
N THR A 96 5.61 27.16 -1.30
CA THR A 96 5.50 25.89 -0.57
C THR A 96 4.37 25.03 -1.13
N ILE A 97 3.19 25.62 -1.37
CA ILE A 97 2.04 24.89 -1.94
C ILE A 97 2.38 24.37 -3.34
N ILE A 98 2.97 25.22 -4.19
CA ILE A 98 3.34 24.84 -5.55
C ILE A 98 4.43 23.75 -5.53
N SER A 99 5.43 23.86 -4.66
CA SER A 99 6.49 22.85 -4.55
C SER A 99 5.98 21.50 -4.02
N CYS A 100 4.91 21.48 -3.21
CA CYS A 100 4.27 20.23 -2.75
C CYS A 100 3.32 19.61 -3.77
N ALA A 101 2.80 20.41 -4.71
CA ALA A 101 1.89 19.95 -5.75
C ALA A 101 2.60 19.27 -6.93
N ILE A 102 3.92 19.48 -7.06
CA ILE A 102 4.80 18.92 -8.09
C ILE A 102 5.48 17.65 -7.55
#